data_AF-A0A920MQA5-F1
#
_entry.id   AF-A0A920MQA5-F1
#
_cell.length_a   1.000
_cell.length_b   1.000
_cell.length_c   1.000
_cell.angle_alpha   90.00
_cell.angle_beta   90.00
_cell.angle_gamma   90.00
#
_symmetry.space_group_name_H-M   'P 1'
#
loop_
_entity.id
_entity.type
_entity.pdbx_description
1 polymer ?
#
loop_
_entity_poly.entity_id
_entity_poly.type
_entity_poly.pdbx_seq_one_letter_code
_entity_poly.pdbx_strand_id
1 'polypeptide(L)'
;MMGKDFENPWGKIAPKSGRIKLVSELIDSMVMPGVQGGPLMHIIAAKAVAFGEALRPDFKKYAKDIVSNAKVMAEEFLHLGYDLVSGGTDTHFPP
;
A
#
# COMPACT_ATOMS: atom_id res chain seq x y z
N MET A 1 -1.76 -5.86 5.00
CA MET A 1 -1.29 -5.26 6.26
C MET A 1 -1.74 -6.16 7.38
N MET A 2 -0.83 -6.52 8.29
CA MET A 2 -0.91 -7.54 9.34
C MET A 2 -2.29 -8.21 9.55
N GLY A 3 -2.39 -9.51 9.25
CA GLY A 3 -3.65 -10.25 9.35
C GLY A 3 -4.19 -10.32 10.77
N LYS A 4 -3.65 -11.23 11.57
CA LYS A 4 -3.93 -11.28 13.02
C LYS A 4 -2.81 -10.59 13.77
N ASP A 5 -3.17 -9.81 14.78
CA ASP A 5 -2.20 -9.17 15.65
C ASP A 5 -1.55 -10.19 16.60
N PHE A 6 -0.28 -9.96 16.95
CA PHE A 6 0.51 -10.90 17.73
C PHE A 6 1.54 -10.17 18.61
N GLU A 7 2.05 -10.89 19.61
CA GLU A 7 3.08 -10.37 20.53
C GLU A 7 4.36 -10.03 19.78
N ASN A 8 4.95 -8.88 20.11
CA ASN A 8 6.15 -8.44 19.43
C ASN A 8 7.35 -9.37 19.75
N PRO A 9 8.08 -9.87 18.73
CA PRO A 9 9.20 -10.79 18.93
C PRO A 9 10.43 -10.11 19.58
N TRP A 10 10.43 -8.78 19.71
CA TRP A 10 11.53 -7.98 20.25
C TRP A 10 11.42 -7.75 21.76
N GLY A 11 10.48 -8.39 22.46
CA GLY A 11 10.34 -8.32 23.91
C GLY A 11 10.04 -6.92 24.45
N LYS A 12 9.50 -6.02 23.62
CA LYS A 12 9.14 -4.67 24.07
C LYS A 12 7.96 -4.73 25.02
N ILE A 13 8.15 -4.25 26.24
CA ILE A 13 7.15 -4.29 27.30
C ILE A 13 6.39 -2.97 27.42
N ALA A 14 5.15 -3.04 27.88
CA ALA A 14 4.35 -1.87 28.25
C ALA A 14 4.82 -1.32 29.60
N PRO A 15 5.21 -0.03 29.70
CA PRO A 15 5.81 0.52 30.92
C PRO A 15 4.94 0.41 32.19
N LYS A 16 3.61 0.39 32.03
CA LYS A 16 2.66 0.36 33.16
C LYS A 16 2.23 -1.04 33.59
N SER A 17 2.09 -1.98 32.65
CA SER A 17 1.53 -3.31 32.92
C SER A 17 2.55 -4.44 32.82
N GLY A 18 3.78 -4.18 32.33
CA GLY A 18 4.82 -5.20 32.18
C GLY A 18 4.56 -6.24 31.08
N ARG A 19 3.38 -6.22 30.44
CA ARG A 19 3.03 -7.13 29.34
C ARG A 19 3.88 -6.86 28.10
N ILE A 20 4.14 -7.90 27.32
CA ILE A 20 4.70 -7.76 25.97
C ILE A 20 3.67 -7.00 25.11
N LYS A 21 4.14 -5.96 24.40
CA LYS A 21 3.29 -5.18 23.49
C LYS A 21 2.95 -6.01 22.25
N LEU A 22 1.80 -5.73 21.64
CA LEU A 22 1.49 -6.26 20.31
C LEU A 22 2.29 -5.49 19.24
N VAL A 23 2.45 -6.10 18.06
CA VAL A 23 3.13 -5.44 16.93
C VAL A 23 2.35 -4.20 16.48
N SER A 24 1.02 -4.22 16.55
CA SER A 24 0.17 -3.04 16.28
C SER A 24 0.55 -1.84 17.14
N GLU A 25 0.70 -2.05 18.44
CA GLU A 25 1.06 -0.99 19.39
C GLU A 25 2.46 -0.40 19.12
N LEU A 26 3.39 -1.22 18.62
CA LEU A 26 4.70 -0.73 18.21
C LEU A 26 4.62 0.16 16.97
N ILE A 27 3.79 -0.22 16.00
CA ILE A 27 3.56 0.58 14.79
C ILE A 27 2.87 1.90 15.15
N ASP A 28 1.78 1.84 15.94
CA ASP A 28 1.02 3.02 16.34
C ASP A 28 1.88 4.01 17.14
N SER A 29 2.67 3.50 18.10
CA SER A 29 3.55 4.35 18.93
C SER A 29 4.70 4.98 18.14
N MET A 30 5.16 4.33 17.06
CA MET A 30 6.15 4.92 16.15
C MET A 30 5.54 6.04 15.30
N VAL A 31 4.28 5.89 14.88
CA VAL A 31 3.58 6.95 14.15
C VAL A 31 3.31 8.13 15.07
N MET A 32 2.69 7.90 16.22
CA MET A 32 2.37 8.93 17.21
C MET A 32 2.63 8.39 18.63
N PRO A 33 3.41 9.08 19.48
CA PRO A 33 4.04 10.39 19.28
C PRO A 33 5.40 10.35 18.56
N GLY A 34 5.81 9.22 17.99
CA GLY A 34 7.18 9.03 17.47
C GLY A 34 7.57 9.99 16.34
N VAL A 35 6.93 9.89 15.17
CA VAL A 35 7.28 10.68 13.98
C VAL A 35 6.28 11.82 13.72
N GLN A 36 5.02 11.63 14.09
CA GLN A 36 3.94 12.56 13.79
C GLN A 36 3.27 13.08 15.07
N GLY A 37 2.78 14.32 14.99
CA GLY A 37 1.96 14.96 16.01
C GLY A 37 0.47 14.74 15.78
N GLY A 38 -0.27 15.83 15.50
CA GLY A 38 -1.71 15.75 15.27
C GLY A 38 -2.09 15.10 13.92
N PRO A 39 -3.15 14.28 13.87
CA PRO A 39 -3.59 13.64 12.64
C PRO A 39 -4.21 14.66 11.66
N LEU A 40 -3.93 14.50 10.36
CA LEU A 40 -4.55 15.28 9.30
C LEU A 40 -5.94 14.71 8.96
N MET A 41 -6.94 15.04 9.76
CA MET A 41 -8.30 14.47 9.66
C MET A 41 -8.95 14.66 8.29
N HIS A 42 -8.69 15.78 7.60
CA HIS A 42 -9.19 16.03 6.25
C HIS A 42 -8.63 15.03 5.21
N ILE A 43 -7.36 14.63 5.36
CA ILE A 43 -6.75 13.60 4.51
C ILE A 43 -7.28 12.20 4.88
N ILE A 44 -7.51 11.92 6.15
CA ILE A 44 -8.09 10.65 6.60
C ILE A 44 -9.48 10.48 6.00
N ALA A 45 -10.32 11.52 6.02
CA ALA A 45 -11.63 11.51 5.39
C ALA A 45 -11.55 11.30 3.87
N ALA A 46 -10.65 12.00 3.18
CA ALA A 46 -10.45 11.81 1.73
C ALA A 46 -10.01 10.37 1.38
N LYS A 47 -9.12 9.77 2.18
CA LYS A 47 -8.69 8.37 2.01
C LYS A 47 -9.85 7.39 2.25
N ALA A 48 -10.74 7.67 3.20
CA ALA A 48 -11.91 6.82 3.44
C ALA A 48 -12.85 6.80 2.21
N VAL A 49 -13.09 7.96 1.58
CA VAL A 49 -13.86 8.06 0.34
C VAL A 49 -13.17 7.27 -0.78
N ALA A 50 -11.86 7.46 -0.98
CA ALA A 50 -11.09 6.74 -1.99
C ALA A 50 -11.11 5.21 -1.79
N PHE A 51 -11.05 4.73 -0.54
CA PHE A 51 -11.20 3.29 -0.26
C PHE A 51 -12.62 2.79 -0.54
N GLY A 52 -13.65 3.60 -0.27
CA GLY A 52 -15.03 3.29 -0.67
C GLY A 52 -15.16 3.12 -2.19
N GLU A 53 -14.55 4.01 -2.96
CA GLU A 53 -14.51 3.90 -4.43
C GLU A 53 -13.72 2.67 -4.89
N ALA A 54 -12.57 2.39 -4.28
CA ALA A 54 -11.73 1.25 -4.63
C ALA A 54 -12.40 -0.12 -4.38
N LEU A 55 -13.37 -0.18 -3.46
CA LEU A 55 -14.14 -1.39 -3.17
C LEU A 55 -15.28 -1.65 -4.16
N ARG A 56 -15.62 -0.68 -5.02
CA ARG A 56 -16.67 -0.85 -6.02
C ARG A 56 -16.21 -1.82 -7.13
N PRO A 57 -17.11 -2.64 -7.72
CA PRO A 57 -16.73 -3.61 -8.75
C PRO A 57 -16.15 -3.00 -10.03
N ASP A 58 -16.58 -1.78 -10.37
CA ASP A 58 -16.08 -1.00 -11.51
C ASP A 58 -14.59 -0.65 -11.36
N PHE A 59 -14.13 -0.36 -10.15
CA PHE A 59 -12.70 -0.11 -9.89
C PHE A 59 -11.83 -1.33 -10.22
N LYS A 60 -12.31 -2.55 -9.95
CA LYS A 60 -11.59 -3.78 -10.33
C LYS A 60 -11.46 -3.91 -11.84
N LYS A 61 -12.47 -3.51 -12.60
CA LYS A 61 -12.39 -3.48 -14.08
C LYS A 61 -11.39 -2.41 -14.51
N TYR A 62 -11.51 -1.20 -14.00
CA TYR A 62 -10.59 -0.10 -14.27
C TYR A 62 -9.12 -0.47 -14.01
N ALA A 63 -8.83 -1.10 -12.87
CA ALA A 63 -7.47 -1.54 -12.54
C ALA A 63 -6.92 -2.61 -13.50
N LYS A 64 -7.78 -3.51 -14.02
CA LYS A 64 -7.38 -4.47 -15.06
C LYS A 64 -7.10 -3.78 -16.39
N ASP A 65 -7.94 -2.82 -16.76
CA ASP A 65 -7.80 -2.07 -18.00
C ASP A 65 -6.48 -1.28 -18.00
N ILE A 66 -6.06 -0.72 -16.85
CA ILE A 66 -4.73 -0.07 -16.71
C ILE A 66 -3.59 -1.04 -17.09
N VAL A 67 -3.57 -2.24 -16.51
CA VAL A 67 -2.51 -3.21 -16.78
C VAL A 67 -2.56 -3.72 -18.22
N SER A 68 -3.77 -3.95 -18.76
CA SER A 68 -3.94 -4.34 -20.17
C SER A 68 -3.39 -3.27 -21.11
N ASN A 69 -3.66 -1.99 -20.83
CA ASN A 69 -3.17 -0.89 -21.65
C ASN A 69 -1.65 -0.72 -21.54
N ALA A 70 -1.08 -0.91 -20.35
CA ALA A 70 0.37 -0.87 -20.15
C ALA A 70 1.08 -1.99 -20.94
N LYS A 71 0.47 -3.19 -21.02
CA LYS A 71 0.98 -4.30 -21.84
C LYS A 71 0.99 -3.97 -23.33
N VAL A 72 -0.12 -3.45 -23.85
CA VAL A 72 -0.21 -3.01 -25.26
C VAL A 72 0.83 -1.92 -25.54
N MET A 73 1.01 -0.97 -24.62
CA MET A 73 2.04 0.07 -24.78
C MET A 73 3.46 -0.52 -24.82
N ALA A 74 3.77 -1.49 -23.96
CA ALA A 74 5.07 -2.17 -23.97
C ALA A 74 5.30 -2.94 -25.28
N GLU A 75 4.29 -3.67 -25.78
CA GLU A 75 4.36 -4.39 -27.06
C GLU A 75 4.65 -3.43 -28.21
N GLU A 76 3.99 -2.28 -28.25
CA GLU A 76 4.22 -1.27 -29.28
C GLU A 76 5.63 -0.64 -29.20
N PHE A 77 6.16 -0.41 -28.01
CA PHE A 77 7.54 0.07 -27.86
C PHE A 77 8.56 -0.95 -28.36
N LEU A 78 8.36 -2.24 -28.09
CA LEU A 78 9.21 -3.31 -28.64
C LEU A 78 9.09 -3.38 -30.17
N HIS A 79 7.89 -3.23 -30.72
CA HIS A 79 7.68 -3.19 -32.18
C HIS A 79 8.42 -2.02 -32.83
N LEU A 80 8.49 -0.87 -32.15
CA LEU A 80 9.24 0.31 -32.61
C LEU A 80 10.75 0.19 -32.37
N GLY A 81 11.24 -0.92 -31.79
CA GLY A 81 12.65 -1.18 -31.59
C GLY A 81 13.25 -0.52 -30.35
N TYR A 82 12.42 -0.04 -29.42
CA TYR A 82 12.89 0.40 -28.11
C TYR A 82 13.23 -0.80 -27.24
N ASP A 83 14.29 -0.64 -26.43
CA ASP A 83 14.65 -1.62 -25.42
C ASP A 83 13.92 -1.31 -24.12
N LEU A 84 13.06 -2.24 -23.68
CA LEU A 84 12.35 -2.14 -22.42
C LEU A 84 13.05 -2.96 -21.35
N VAL A 85 13.15 -2.40 -20.14
CA VAL A 85 13.75 -3.13 -19.03
C VAL A 85 12.87 -4.34 -18.74
N SER A 86 13.45 -5.55 -18.71
CA SER A 86 12.74 -6.84 -18.59
C SER A 86 11.89 -7.29 -19.78
N GLY A 87 11.91 -6.56 -20.91
CA GLY A 87 11.28 -6.98 -22.17
C GLY A 87 9.75 -6.90 -22.19
N GLY A 88 9.14 -6.13 -21.28
CA GLY A 88 7.70 -5.96 -21.18
C GLY A 88 7.26 -5.38 -19.83
N THR A 89 5.96 -5.51 -19.51
CA THR A 89 5.45 -5.17 -18.17
C THR A 89 4.27 -6.04 -17.74
N ASP A 90 4.27 -6.42 -16.47
CA ASP A 90 3.11 -7.04 -15.78
C ASP A 90 2.43 -6.08 -14.81
N THR A 91 2.83 -4.80 -14.82
CA THR A 91 2.36 -3.79 -13.88
C THR A 91 1.58 -2.69 -14.60
N HIS A 92 1.32 -1.60 -13.89
CA HIS A 92 0.66 -0.41 -14.43
C HIS A 92 1.61 0.49 -15.24
N PHE A 93 2.90 0.14 -15.33
CA PHE A 93 3.93 0.98 -15.96
C PHE A 93 4.83 0.14 -16.89
N PRO A 94 4.99 0.53 -18.17
CA PRO A 94 5.99 -0.06 -19.06
C PRO A 94 7.37 0.61 -18.81
N PRO A 95 8.39 -0.16 -18.38
CA PRO A 95 9.71 0.37 -18.02
C PRO A 95 10.72 0.42 -19.17
#